data_AF-A0A4C2AEK9-F1
#
_entry.id   AF-A0A4C2AEK9-F1
#
_cell.length_a   1.000
_cell.length_b   1.000
_cell.length_c   1.000
_cell.angle_alpha   90.00
_cell.angle_beta   90.00
_cell.angle_gamma   90.00
#
_symmetry.space_group_name_H-M   'P 1'
#
loop_
_entity.id
_entity.type
_entity.pdbx_description
1 polymer ?
#
loop_
_entity_poly.entity_id
_entity_poly.type
_entity_poly.pdbx_seq_one_letter_code
_entity_poly.pdbx_strand_id
1 'polypeptide(L)'
;MPDGNRRDHFLKWIEELSDRQTPSWLGLPNNAEKVLLTTQSSDLVSKLLKMQQLEDEEELAYNAASQDHDPNSIVVVGDGRPAWMKTLHHTASNWLQLLPHELPTLRRTVENIKDPLYRFFERVGGRSAAAASAVRPAKRYTYLPSSLVRGMLPSSWRRYAVSRGCTVQQWIGDFAQRVRQLAAVSETVADKGAKRLQSIPVWLGGLLNPEAYITATRQCVAQANSWSLEELHLQVTIPDIGGETTNDSGEWSFNVTGLKLQGATVRANRLLLTNTIMIDLPLTVLTWIRGNEETCVGGAQTLTLPVYLNSARSELLFTVRLPVAPGQEPHAFYERGVALLTSTALN
;
A
#
# COMPACT_ATOMS: atom_id res chain seq x y z
N MET A 1 -10.68 -26.37 -30.14
CA MET A 1 -10.75 -25.43 -31.28
C MET A 1 -11.54 -26.14 -32.38
N PRO A 2 -12.47 -25.47 -33.10
CA PRO A 2 -13.26 -26.14 -34.14
C PRO A 2 -12.41 -26.40 -35.40
N ASP A 3 -12.56 -27.57 -36.01
CA ASP A 3 -11.81 -27.99 -37.21
C ASP A 3 -12.38 -27.41 -38.53
N GLY A 4 -13.00 -26.24 -38.46
CA GLY A 4 -13.61 -25.58 -39.62
C GLY A 4 -12.62 -24.79 -40.46
N ASN A 5 -12.78 -24.80 -41.78
CA ASN A 5 -12.01 -23.95 -42.71
C ASN A 5 -12.83 -22.80 -43.32
N ARG A 6 -14.14 -22.72 -43.03
CA ARG A 6 -15.06 -21.68 -43.49
C ARG A 6 -15.58 -20.87 -42.32
N ARG A 7 -15.84 -19.57 -42.55
CA ARG A 7 -16.36 -18.63 -41.54
C ARG A 7 -17.62 -19.17 -40.84
N ASP A 8 -18.55 -19.75 -41.60
CA ASP A 8 -19.82 -20.25 -41.07
C ASP A 8 -19.62 -21.38 -40.04
N HIS A 9 -18.56 -22.18 -40.18
CA HIS A 9 -18.22 -23.23 -39.22
C HIS A 9 -17.78 -22.62 -37.87
N PHE A 10 -17.02 -21.52 -37.91
CA PHE A 10 -16.63 -20.80 -36.71
C PHE A 10 -17.82 -20.07 -36.07
N LEU A 11 -18.71 -19.48 -36.87
CA LEU A 11 -19.92 -18.82 -36.36
C LEU A 11 -20.84 -19.80 -35.66
N LYS A 12 -21.11 -20.96 -36.29
CA LYS A 12 -21.90 -22.03 -35.67
C LYS A 12 -21.26 -22.52 -34.37
N TRP A 13 -19.94 -22.68 -34.33
CA TRP A 13 -19.23 -23.05 -33.10
C TRP A 13 -19.36 -22.00 -32.00
N ILE A 14 -19.32 -20.70 -32.34
CA ILE A 14 -19.52 -19.60 -31.37
C ILE A 14 -20.97 -19.60 -30.85
N GLU A 15 -21.96 -19.81 -31.73
CA GLU A 15 -23.38 -19.90 -31.37
C GLU A 15 -23.70 -21.11 -30.47
N GLU A 16 -22.90 -22.17 -30.56
CA GLU A 16 -23.00 -23.36 -29.69
C GLU A 16 -22.36 -23.16 -28.31
N LEU A 17 -21.58 -22.08 -28.09
CA LEU A 17 -20.99 -21.80 -26.78
C LEU A 17 -22.07 -21.37 -25.78
N SER A 18 -21.90 -21.80 -24.53
CA SER A 18 -22.78 -21.36 -23.45
C SER A 18 -22.59 -19.88 -23.12
N ASP A 19 -23.69 -19.16 -22.87
CA ASP A 19 -23.67 -17.75 -22.44
C ASP A 19 -22.89 -17.52 -21.13
N ARG A 20 -22.82 -18.53 -20.26
CA ARG A 20 -22.07 -18.46 -19.00
C ARG A 20 -20.59 -18.73 -19.23
N GLN A 21 -19.80 -17.66 -19.22
CA GLN A 21 -18.35 -17.71 -19.30
C GLN A 21 -17.76 -17.66 -17.89
N THR A 22 -16.72 -18.45 -17.62
CA THR A 22 -16.00 -18.43 -16.34
C THR A 22 -14.57 -17.93 -16.54
N PRO A 23 -13.94 -17.29 -15.53
CA PRO A 23 -12.56 -16.82 -15.64
C PRO A 23 -11.54 -17.90 -16.03
N SER A 24 -11.84 -19.18 -15.74
CA SER A 24 -11.00 -20.31 -16.15
C SER A 24 -10.77 -20.41 -17.66
N TRP A 25 -11.64 -19.86 -18.50
CA TRP A 25 -11.45 -19.80 -19.95
C TRP A 25 -10.25 -18.92 -20.34
N LEU A 26 -9.83 -18.03 -19.44
CA LEU A 26 -8.67 -17.14 -19.59
C LEU A 26 -7.44 -17.64 -18.82
N GLY A 27 -7.46 -18.88 -18.30
CA GLY A 27 -6.42 -19.39 -17.40
C GLY A 27 -6.47 -18.79 -15.99
N LEU A 28 -7.48 -17.98 -15.68
CA LEU A 28 -7.64 -17.35 -14.37
C LEU A 28 -8.39 -18.28 -13.40
N PRO A 29 -8.13 -18.19 -12.08
CA PRO A 29 -8.94 -18.91 -11.10
C PRO A 29 -10.38 -18.38 -11.11
N ASN A 30 -11.38 -19.26 -10.96
CA ASN A 30 -12.79 -18.83 -10.92
C ASN A 30 -13.10 -17.85 -9.77
N ASN A 31 -12.26 -17.81 -8.74
CA ASN A 31 -12.35 -16.80 -7.68
C ASN A 31 -12.03 -15.37 -8.16
N ALA A 32 -11.45 -15.18 -9.35
CA ALA A 32 -11.23 -13.87 -9.96
C ALA A 32 -12.56 -13.12 -10.21
N GLU A 33 -13.63 -13.84 -10.56
CA GLU A 33 -14.97 -13.25 -10.72
C GLU A 33 -15.50 -12.67 -9.39
N LYS A 34 -15.25 -13.35 -8.26
CA LYS A 34 -15.60 -12.83 -6.93
C LYS A 34 -14.85 -11.53 -6.64
N VAL A 35 -13.57 -11.44 -7.00
CA VAL A 35 -12.78 -10.21 -6.82
C VAL A 35 -13.37 -9.09 -7.67
N LEU A 36 -13.66 -9.36 -8.94
CA LEU A 36 -14.27 -8.40 -9.86
C LEU A 36 -15.59 -7.85 -9.31
N LEU A 37 -16.49 -8.74 -8.89
CA LEU A 37 -17.79 -8.36 -8.30
C LEU A 37 -17.62 -7.55 -7.00
N THR A 38 -16.61 -7.87 -6.20
CA THR A 38 -16.29 -7.11 -4.98
C THR A 38 -15.82 -5.69 -5.31
N THR A 39 -14.95 -5.54 -6.31
CA THR A 39 -14.50 -4.23 -6.78
C THR A 39 -15.66 -3.41 -7.37
N GLN A 40 -16.50 -4.02 -8.21
CA GLN A 40 -17.69 -3.36 -8.76
C GLN A 40 -18.67 -2.93 -7.66
N SER A 41 -18.86 -3.75 -6.62
CA SER A 41 -19.67 -3.41 -5.45
C SER A 41 -19.10 -2.20 -4.70
N SER A 42 -17.79 -2.17 -4.45
CA SER A 42 -17.11 -1.02 -3.81
C SER A 42 -17.27 0.27 -4.64
N ASP A 43 -17.12 0.17 -5.96
CA ASP A 43 -17.32 1.30 -6.88
C ASP A 43 -18.77 1.78 -6.88
N LEU A 44 -19.73 0.86 -6.84
CA LEU A 44 -21.16 1.18 -6.77
C LEU A 44 -21.48 1.91 -5.46
N VAL A 45 -21.01 1.41 -4.32
CA VAL A 45 -21.18 2.07 -3.01
C VAL A 45 -20.54 3.46 -3.03
N SER A 46 -19.35 3.60 -3.60
CA SER A 46 -18.67 4.89 -3.73
C SER A 46 -19.44 5.88 -4.62
N LYS A 47 -20.11 5.39 -5.67
CA LYS A 47 -20.96 6.23 -6.54
C LYS A 47 -22.26 6.64 -5.83
N LEU A 48 -22.92 5.71 -5.13
CA LEU A 48 -24.12 6.01 -4.35
C LEU A 48 -23.84 7.06 -3.26
N LEU A 49 -22.70 6.94 -2.56
CA LEU A 49 -22.28 7.93 -1.58
C LEU A 49 -22.11 9.31 -2.23
N LYS A 50 -21.50 9.39 -3.42
CA LYS A 50 -21.36 10.67 -4.14
C LYS A 50 -22.71 11.25 -4.57
N MET A 51 -23.68 10.40 -4.94
CA MET A 51 -25.02 10.86 -5.30
C MET A 51 -25.76 11.43 -4.09
N GLN A 52 -25.76 10.71 -2.96
CA GLN A 52 -26.32 11.21 -1.69
C GLN A 52 -25.69 12.55 -1.28
N GLN A 53 -24.38 12.70 -1.47
CA GLN A 53 -23.68 13.94 -1.16
C GLN A 53 -24.09 15.13 -2.04
N LEU A 54 -24.51 14.91 -3.29
CA LEU A 54 -25.04 15.99 -4.13
C LEU A 54 -26.40 16.47 -3.62
N GLU A 55 -27.23 15.55 -3.11
CA GLU A 55 -28.50 15.88 -2.45
C GLU A 55 -28.25 16.72 -1.18
N ASP A 56 -27.27 16.33 -0.36
CA ASP A 56 -26.86 17.09 0.82
C ASP A 56 -26.29 18.50 0.45
N GLU A 57 -25.59 18.64 -0.68
CA GLU A 57 -25.08 19.94 -1.18
C GLU A 57 -26.23 20.89 -1.57
N GLU A 58 -27.28 20.39 -2.22
CA GLU A 58 -28.49 21.16 -2.55
C GLU A 58 -29.23 21.59 -1.28
N GLU A 59 -29.35 20.70 -0.28
CA GLU A 59 -30.01 21.00 0.98
C GLU A 59 -29.22 22.02 1.83
N LEU A 60 -27.89 21.92 1.88
CA LEU A 60 -27.03 22.89 2.57
C LEU A 60 -27.06 24.27 1.90
N ALA A 61 -27.07 24.33 0.57
CA ALA A 61 -27.20 25.57 -0.18
C ALA A 61 -28.57 26.23 0.06
N TYR A 62 -29.63 25.43 0.14
CA TYR A 62 -30.99 25.91 0.41
C TYR A 62 -31.12 26.47 1.83
N ASN A 63 -30.61 25.76 2.84
CA ASN A 63 -30.64 26.19 4.24
C ASN A 63 -29.87 27.51 4.48
N ALA A 64 -28.74 27.71 3.79
CA ALA A 64 -27.97 28.95 3.85
C ALA A 64 -28.73 30.13 3.23
N ALA A 65 -29.44 29.92 2.11
CA ALA A 65 -30.24 30.95 1.46
C ALA A 65 -31.49 31.35 2.27
N SER A 66 -32.06 30.42 3.06
CA SER A 66 -33.23 30.69 3.92
C SER A 66 -32.93 31.43 5.23
N GLN A 67 -31.66 31.59 5.62
CA GLN A 67 -31.28 32.33 6.84
C GLN A 67 -31.13 33.85 6.64
N ASP A 68 -31.16 34.35 5.41
CA ASP A 68 -30.90 35.77 5.10
C ASP A 68 -32.14 36.69 5.14
N HIS A 69 -33.30 36.24 5.63
CA HIS A 69 -34.55 37.01 5.46
C HIS A 69 -35.41 37.34 6.69
N ASP A 70 -34.88 37.32 7.91
CA ASP A 70 -35.64 37.79 9.09
C ASP A 70 -34.88 38.83 9.94
N PRO A 71 -35.20 40.15 9.84
CA PRO A 71 -34.50 41.20 10.57
C PRO A 71 -34.79 41.22 12.08
N ASN A 72 -35.61 40.28 12.59
CA ASN A 72 -36.02 40.21 14.00
C ASN A 72 -35.64 38.90 14.70
N SER A 73 -34.82 38.04 14.09
CA SER A 73 -34.34 36.84 14.78
C SER A 73 -33.32 37.22 15.85
N ILE A 74 -33.74 37.14 17.11
CA ILE A 74 -32.87 37.28 18.29
C ILE A 74 -31.71 36.29 18.13
N VAL A 75 -30.50 36.81 17.94
CA VAL A 75 -29.27 36.04 17.99
C VAL A 75 -29.12 35.51 19.41
N VAL A 76 -29.56 34.27 19.63
CA VAL A 76 -29.26 33.54 20.87
C VAL A 76 -27.75 33.45 20.96
N VAL A 77 -27.18 34.04 22.03
CA VAL A 77 -25.77 33.92 22.40
C VAL A 77 -25.52 32.48 22.86
N GLY A 78 -25.41 31.58 21.89
CA GLY A 78 -25.08 30.18 22.04
C GLY A 78 -24.43 29.72 20.74
N ASP A 79 -23.18 29.28 20.82
CA ASP A 79 -22.26 28.92 19.73
C ASP A 79 -22.96 28.69 18.37
N GLY A 80 -23.12 29.78 17.60
CA GLY A 80 -23.95 29.91 16.38
C GLY A 80 -23.39 29.20 15.15
N ARG A 81 -22.64 28.12 15.39
CA ARG A 81 -22.04 27.29 14.35
C ARG A 81 -23.06 26.23 13.88
N PRO A 82 -23.19 26.00 12.56
CA PRO A 82 -24.04 24.95 12.02
C PRO A 82 -23.75 23.56 12.61
N ALA A 83 -24.75 22.68 12.66
CA ALA A 83 -24.62 21.33 13.22
C ALA A 83 -23.50 20.51 12.54
N TRP A 84 -23.38 20.58 11.21
CA TRP A 84 -22.32 19.90 10.45
C TRP A 84 -20.91 20.33 10.90
N MET A 85 -20.73 21.59 11.29
CA MET A 85 -19.45 22.13 11.75
C MET A 85 -19.08 21.59 13.13
N LYS A 86 -20.07 21.38 14.01
CA LYS A 86 -19.89 20.75 15.32
C LYS A 86 -19.49 19.28 15.16
N THR A 87 -20.18 18.55 14.28
CA THR A 87 -19.86 17.14 13.95
C THR A 87 -18.48 17.01 13.30
N LEU A 88 -18.14 17.89 12.35
CA LEU A 88 -16.83 17.91 11.72
C LEU A 88 -15.72 18.25 12.73
N HIS A 89 -15.97 19.19 13.64
CA HIS A 89 -15.02 19.52 14.69
C HIS A 89 -14.78 18.33 15.64
N HIS A 90 -15.82 17.61 16.03
CA HIS A 90 -15.71 16.42 16.86
C HIS A 90 -14.92 15.31 16.14
N THR A 91 -15.27 15.01 14.88
CA THR A 91 -14.56 13.99 14.08
C THR A 91 -13.10 14.36 13.83
N ALA A 92 -12.82 15.62 13.47
CA ALA A 92 -11.46 16.11 13.32
C ALA A 92 -10.66 16.05 14.63
N SER A 93 -11.30 16.31 15.77
CA SER A 93 -10.65 16.17 17.09
C SER A 93 -10.28 14.71 17.37
N ASN A 94 -11.17 13.76 17.05
CA ASN A 94 -10.89 12.33 17.18
C ASN A 94 -9.75 11.90 16.24
N TRP A 95 -9.72 12.40 15.01
CA TRP A 95 -8.62 12.18 14.07
C TRP A 95 -7.28 12.67 14.61
N LEU A 96 -7.26 13.84 15.24
CA LEU A 96 -6.05 14.41 15.82
C LEU A 96 -5.51 13.60 16.99
N GLN A 97 -6.38 12.94 17.76
CA GLN A 97 -6.00 12.03 18.84
C GLN A 97 -5.32 10.75 18.33
N LEU A 98 -5.63 10.30 17.11
CA LEU A 98 -4.99 9.13 16.51
C LEU A 98 -3.54 9.41 16.06
N LEU A 99 -3.19 10.68 15.86
CA LEU A 99 -1.85 11.10 15.45
C LEU A 99 -1.00 11.43 16.68
N PRO A 100 0.25 10.93 16.79
CA PRO A 100 1.10 11.22 17.93
C PRO A 100 1.37 12.72 18.07
N HIS A 101 1.36 13.22 19.30
CA HIS A 101 1.51 14.66 19.61
C HIS A 101 2.84 15.23 19.09
N GLU A 102 3.91 14.46 19.12
CA GLU A 102 5.18 14.82 18.51
C GLU A 102 5.69 13.64 17.69
N LEU A 103 6.30 13.96 16.53
CA LEU A 103 6.97 12.99 15.71
C LEU A 103 8.45 13.00 16.11
N PRO A 104 8.99 11.90 16.67
CA PRO A 104 10.41 11.84 16.97
C PRO A 104 11.18 12.00 15.66
N THR A 105 12.08 12.98 15.63
CA THR A 105 12.94 13.27 14.48
C THR A 105 14.30 12.65 14.70
N LEU A 106 14.83 12.04 13.64
CA LEU A 106 16.17 11.48 13.66
C LEU A 106 17.20 12.62 13.78
N ARG A 107 18.06 12.56 14.81
CA ARG A 107 19.08 13.59 15.05
C ARG A 107 20.28 13.44 14.13
N ARG A 108 20.39 14.35 13.17
CA ARG A 108 21.47 14.39 12.19
C ARG A 108 22.84 14.55 12.87
N THR A 109 23.72 13.58 12.64
CA THR A 109 25.14 13.63 13.02
C THR A 109 26.03 13.37 11.80
N VAL A 110 27.31 13.73 11.88
CA VAL A 110 28.29 13.58 10.79
C VAL A 110 28.52 12.12 10.42
N GLU A 111 28.39 11.21 11.39
CA GLU A 111 28.53 9.76 11.16
C GLU A 111 27.26 9.15 10.58
N ASN A 112 26.10 9.48 11.16
CA ASN A 112 24.81 8.90 10.73
C ASN A 112 24.46 9.30 9.31
N ILE A 113 24.79 10.52 8.89
CA ILE A 113 24.56 10.93 7.50
C ILE A 113 25.46 10.21 6.51
N LYS A 114 26.44 9.39 6.90
CA LYS A 114 27.16 8.56 5.92
C LYS A 114 26.37 7.33 5.52
N ASP A 115 25.39 6.92 6.32
CA ASP A 115 24.53 5.77 6.06
C ASP A 115 23.35 6.15 5.14
N PRO A 116 23.22 5.54 3.95
CA PRO A 116 22.11 5.78 3.03
C PRO A 116 20.73 5.47 3.64
N LEU A 117 20.65 4.44 4.48
CA LEU A 117 19.40 4.01 5.11
C LEU A 117 18.95 5.02 6.16
N TYR A 118 19.89 5.57 6.92
CA TYR A 118 19.62 6.66 7.87
C TYR A 118 19.09 7.90 7.14
N ARG A 119 19.74 8.33 6.04
CA ARG A 119 19.28 9.47 5.21
C ARG A 119 17.86 9.26 4.68
N PHE A 120 17.53 8.04 4.30
CA PHE A 120 16.19 7.69 3.84
C PHE A 120 15.15 7.92 4.95
N PHE A 121 15.36 7.35 6.14
CA PHE A 121 14.41 7.52 7.25
C PHE A 121 14.33 8.95 7.76
N GLU A 122 15.44 9.71 7.76
CA GLU A 122 15.44 11.14 8.12
C GLU A 122 14.54 11.94 7.15
N ARG A 123 14.69 11.71 5.85
CA ARG A 123 13.88 12.38 4.81
C ARG A 123 12.39 12.00 4.91
N VAL A 124 12.09 10.73 5.17
CA VAL A 124 10.71 10.27 5.40
C VAL A 124 10.15 10.92 6.66
N GLY A 125 10.96 11.02 7.72
CA GLY A 125 10.66 11.74 8.95
C GLY A 125 10.17 13.16 8.73
N GLY A 126 10.97 13.96 8.01
CA GLY A 126 10.61 15.34 7.68
C GLY A 126 9.32 15.45 6.85
N ARG A 127 9.09 14.53 5.91
CA ARG A 127 7.86 14.50 5.09
C ARG A 127 6.62 14.17 5.92
N SER A 128 6.73 13.19 6.83
CA SER A 128 5.64 12.83 7.76
C SER A 128 5.32 13.98 8.71
N ALA A 129 6.34 14.69 9.21
CA ALA A 129 6.14 15.86 10.07
C ALA A 129 5.42 17.00 9.34
N ALA A 130 5.81 17.29 8.10
CA ALA A 130 5.11 18.27 7.27
C ALA A 130 3.64 17.89 7.01
N ALA A 131 3.37 16.60 6.76
CA ALA A 131 2.00 16.10 6.57
C ALA A 131 1.17 16.20 7.86
N ALA A 132 1.72 15.82 9.00
CA ALA A 132 1.04 15.92 10.30
C ALA A 132 0.74 17.38 10.67
N SER A 133 1.65 18.32 10.36
CA SER A 133 1.42 19.75 10.54
C SER A 133 0.30 20.27 9.64
N ALA A 134 0.17 19.78 8.40
CA ALA A 134 -0.92 20.15 7.51
C ALA A 134 -2.31 19.66 7.99
N VAL A 135 -2.35 18.56 8.74
CA VAL A 135 -3.57 18.01 9.37
C VAL A 135 -3.92 18.75 10.66
N ARG A 136 -2.94 19.38 11.32
CA ARG A 136 -3.08 20.17 12.56
C ARG A 136 -3.11 21.67 12.25
N PRO A 137 -4.25 22.25 11.79
CA PRO A 137 -4.32 23.69 11.60
C PRO A 137 -4.17 24.38 12.96
N ALA A 138 -3.06 25.08 13.16
CA ALA A 138 -2.72 25.67 14.45
C ALA A 138 -3.71 26.75 14.93
N LYS A 139 -4.49 27.40 14.03
CA LYS A 139 -5.33 28.56 14.42
C LYS A 139 -6.63 28.78 13.63
N ARG A 140 -6.97 28.01 12.59
CA ARG A 140 -8.03 28.40 11.64
C ARG A 140 -8.83 27.20 11.10
N TYR A 141 -9.83 26.75 11.86
CA TYR A 141 -10.93 25.93 11.34
C TYR A 141 -11.86 26.73 10.39
N THR A 142 -11.62 28.04 10.25
CA THR A 142 -12.40 28.96 9.40
C THR A 142 -12.25 28.71 7.90
N TYR A 143 -11.33 27.84 7.46
CA TYR A 143 -11.15 27.47 6.05
C TYR A 143 -10.94 25.95 5.91
N LEU A 144 -11.71 25.15 6.66
CA LEU A 144 -11.75 23.71 6.41
C LEU A 144 -12.14 23.49 4.94
N PRO A 145 -11.31 22.80 4.13
CA PRO A 145 -11.67 22.51 2.75
C PRO A 145 -13.04 21.84 2.71
N SER A 146 -13.91 22.25 1.80
CA SER A 146 -15.21 21.61 1.58
C SER A 146 -15.09 20.10 1.33
N SER A 147 -13.90 19.63 0.92
CA SER A 147 -13.60 18.20 0.82
C SER A 147 -13.65 17.46 2.17
N LEU A 148 -13.26 18.09 3.29
CA LEU A 148 -13.30 17.44 4.62
C LEU A 148 -14.73 17.24 5.12
N VAL A 149 -15.62 18.21 4.86
CA VAL A 149 -17.06 18.06 5.14
C VAL A 149 -17.63 16.85 4.40
N ARG A 150 -17.14 16.60 3.18
CA ARG A 150 -17.55 15.49 2.31
C ARG A 150 -16.83 14.17 2.61
N GLY A 151 -15.99 14.12 3.64
CA GLY A 151 -15.16 12.94 3.93
C GLY A 151 -14.12 12.61 2.86
N MET A 152 -13.86 13.54 1.93
CA MET A 152 -12.90 13.40 0.83
C MET A 152 -11.51 13.91 1.20
N LEU A 153 -10.49 13.13 0.86
CA LEU A 153 -9.10 13.46 1.15
C LEU A 153 -8.65 14.74 0.38
N PRO A 154 -8.30 15.84 1.07
CA PRO A 154 -7.78 17.05 0.43
C PRO A 154 -6.52 16.76 -0.38
N SER A 155 -6.36 17.43 -1.52
CA SER A 155 -5.17 17.28 -2.37
C SER A 155 -3.88 17.66 -1.65
N SER A 156 -3.92 18.66 -0.76
CA SER A 156 -2.78 19.09 0.06
C SER A 156 -2.26 18.01 1.02
N TRP A 157 -3.10 17.03 1.38
CA TRP A 157 -2.74 15.92 2.28
C TRP A 157 -2.21 14.70 1.52
N ARG A 158 -2.42 14.62 0.20
CA ARG A 158 -1.92 13.52 -0.66
C ARG A 158 -0.40 13.64 -0.87
N ARG A 159 0.38 13.20 0.11
CA ARG A 159 1.86 13.25 0.11
C ARG A 159 2.53 11.95 -0.35
N TYR A 160 1.74 10.92 -0.60
CA TYR A 160 2.13 9.60 -1.09
C TYR A 160 0.98 9.04 -1.95
N ALA A 161 1.24 7.95 -2.67
CA ALA A 161 0.24 7.33 -3.53
C ALA A 161 -0.89 6.72 -2.70
N VAL A 162 -2.12 7.16 -3.00
CA VAL A 162 -3.36 6.80 -2.32
C VAL A 162 -4.42 6.55 -3.39
N SER A 163 -5.32 5.57 -3.20
CA SER A 163 -6.38 5.30 -4.16
C SER A 163 -7.29 6.52 -4.37
N ARG A 164 -7.92 6.59 -5.54
CA ARG A 164 -8.78 7.72 -5.92
C ARG A 164 -10.05 7.80 -5.06
N GLY A 165 -10.51 6.68 -4.52
CA GLY A 165 -11.70 6.58 -3.65
C GLY A 165 -11.44 6.70 -2.15
N CYS A 166 -10.19 6.83 -1.73
CA CYS A 166 -9.82 6.86 -0.32
C CYS A 166 -10.49 8.03 0.44
N THR A 167 -11.20 7.69 1.51
CA THR A 167 -11.82 8.64 2.43
C THR A 167 -10.79 9.23 3.40
N VAL A 168 -11.12 10.39 3.98
CA VAL A 168 -10.28 11.01 5.02
C VAL A 168 -10.08 10.07 6.20
N GLN A 169 -11.13 9.37 6.64
CA GLN A 169 -11.07 8.43 7.76
C GLN A 169 -10.06 7.29 7.49
N GLN A 170 -10.15 6.66 6.32
CA GLN A 170 -9.23 5.59 5.93
C GLN A 170 -7.79 6.10 5.84
N TRP A 171 -7.59 7.26 5.22
CA TRP A 171 -6.28 7.88 5.09
C TRP A 171 -5.66 8.22 6.45
N ILE A 172 -6.42 8.79 7.39
CA ILE A 172 -5.92 9.14 8.72
C ILE A 172 -5.56 7.89 9.52
N GLY A 173 -6.38 6.84 9.44
CA GLY A 173 -6.07 5.55 10.06
C GLY A 173 -4.76 4.95 9.57
N ASP A 174 -4.57 4.91 8.25
CA ASP A 174 -3.33 4.43 7.61
C ASP A 174 -2.14 5.34 7.93
N PHE A 175 -2.29 6.66 7.77
CA PHE A 175 -1.24 7.64 8.06
C PHE A 175 -0.78 7.56 9.52
N ALA A 176 -1.68 7.35 10.48
CA ALA A 176 -1.34 7.15 11.87
C ALA A 176 -0.47 5.90 12.08
N GLN A 177 -0.74 4.79 11.36
CA GLN A 177 0.11 3.59 11.39
C GLN A 177 1.49 3.85 10.79
N ARG A 178 1.58 4.55 9.65
CA ARG A 178 2.87 4.93 9.02
C ARG A 178 3.74 5.76 9.96
N VAL A 179 3.11 6.71 10.62
CA VAL A 179 3.72 7.59 11.60
C VAL A 179 4.21 6.79 12.82
N ARG A 180 3.42 5.84 13.34
CA ARG A 180 3.84 4.96 14.43
C ARG A 180 5.04 4.09 14.06
N GLN A 181 5.08 3.53 12.86
CA GLN A 181 6.23 2.78 12.36
C GLN A 181 7.50 3.65 12.32
N LEU A 182 7.39 4.87 11.79
CA LEU A 182 8.51 5.81 11.75
C LEU A 182 8.98 6.19 13.16
N ALA A 183 8.05 6.37 14.10
CA ALA A 183 8.38 6.65 15.50
C ALA A 183 9.16 5.49 16.14
N ALA A 184 8.72 4.24 15.93
CA ALA A 184 9.42 3.05 16.41
C ALA A 184 10.83 2.92 15.81
N VAL A 185 11.01 3.25 14.52
CA VAL A 185 12.33 3.30 13.88
C VAL A 185 13.21 4.36 14.55
N SER A 186 12.68 5.56 14.78
CA SER A 186 13.45 6.65 15.41
C SER A 186 13.87 6.32 16.84
N GLU A 187 12.99 5.69 17.62
CA GLU A 187 13.27 5.26 18.99
C GLU A 187 14.35 4.17 19.02
N THR A 188 14.26 3.19 18.12
CA THR A 188 15.26 2.12 18.02
C THR A 188 16.64 2.66 17.65
N VAL A 189 16.71 3.66 16.78
CA VAL A 189 17.97 4.33 16.41
C VAL A 189 18.56 5.12 17.58
N ALA A 190 17.71 5.76 18.40
CA ALA A 190 18.14 6.50 19.57
C ALA A 190 18.72 5.59 20.67
N ASP A 191 18.11 4.42 20.88
CA ASP A 191 18.51 3.45 21.91
C ASP A 191 19.72 2.58 21.47
N LYS A 192 19.68 2.02 20.26
CA LYS A 192 20.63 0.97 19.81
C LYS A 192 21.60 1.42 18.72
N GLY A 193 21.52 2.68 18.30
CA GLY A 193 22.36 3.28 17.27
C GLY A 193 21.95 2.95 15.84
N ALA A 194 22.43 3.75 14.87
CA ALA A 194 22.03 3.67 13.47
C ALA A 194 22.35 2.33 12.78
N LYS A 195 23.41 1.62 13.22
CA LYS A 195 23.83 0.34 12.63
C LYS A 195 22.77 -0.76 12.75
N ARG A 196 21.86 -0.68 13.72
CA ARG A 196 20.77 -1.67 13.93
C ARG A 196 19.56 -1.43 13.04
N LEU A 197 19.53 -0.38 12.22
CA LEU A 197 18.46 -0.11 11.26
C LEU A 197 18.18 -1.29 10.32
N GLN A 198 19.21 -2.08 9.99
CA GLN A 198 19.09 -3.25 9.12
C GLN A 198 18.24 -4.37 9.76
N SER A 199 18.28 -4.50 11.09
CA SER A 199 17.57 -5.55 11.85
C SER A 199 16.10 -5.26 12.13
N ILE A 200 15.64 -4.03 11.83
CA ILE A 200 14.27 -3.62 12.14
C ILE A 200 13.33 -4.13 11.04
N PRO A 201 12.27 -4.89 11.38
CA PRO A 201 11.25 -5.26 10.41
C PRO A 201 10.49 -4.01 9.94
N VAL A 202 10.48 -3.78 8.62
CA VAL A 202 9.83 -2.61 8.01
C VAL A 202 8.56 -3.04 7.29
N TRP A 203 7.42 -2.44 7.63
CA TRP A 203 6.22 -2.57 6.79
C TRP A 203 6.39 -1.69 5.54
N LEU A 204 6.67 -2.34 4.41
CA LEU A 204 7.05 -1.66 3.16
C LEU A 204 5.92 -0.78 2.61
N GLY A 205 4.69 -1.29 2.62
CA GLY A 205 3.52 -0.52 2.19
C GLY A 205 3.18 0.67 3.09
N GLY A 206 3.75 0.70 4.31
CA GLY A 206 3.65 1.81 5.26
C GLY A 206 4.63 2.96 4.99
N LEU A 207 5.63 2.77 4.12
CA LEU A 207 6.57 3.83 3.77
C LEU A 207 5.94 4.85 2.82
N LEU A 208 6.29 6.13 2.96
CA LEU A 208 5.82 7.18 2.03
C LEU A 208 6.38 7.01 0.60
N ASN A 209 7.54 6.36 0.47
CA ASN A 209 8.14 5.99 -0.80
C ASN A 209 8.89 4.65 -0.60
N PRO A 210 8.26 3.50 -0.90
CA PRO A 210 8.87 2.19 -0.71
C PRO A 210 9.99 1.87 -1.71
N GLU A 211 9.95 2.39 -2.94
CA GLU A 211 11.01 2.16 -3.93
C GLU A 211 12.34 2.80 -3.48
N ALA A 212 12.26 3.99 -2.90
CA ALA A 212 13.43 4.66 -2.34
C ALA A 212 14.03 3.90 -1.14
N TYR A 213 13.24 3.09 -0.42
CA TYR A 213 13.77 2.22 0.63
C TYR A 213 14.60 1.08 0.04
N ILE A 214 14.10 0.40 -0.99
CA ILE A 214 14.85 -0.67 -1.69
C ILE A 214 16.16 -0.12 -2.28
N THR A 215 16.12 1.08 -2.83
CA THR A 215 17.35 1.75 -3.33
C THR A 215 18.32 2.05 -2.18
N ALA A 216 17.83 2.51 -1.03
CA ALA A 216 18.66 2.79 0.13
C ALA A 216 19.28 1.52 0.73
N THR A 217 18.55 0.40 0.77
CA THR A 217 19.12 -0.89 1.24
C THR A 217 20.20 -1.39 0.28
N ARG A 218 20.01 -1.28 -1.04
CA ARG A 218 21.04 -1.60 -2.04
C ARG A 218 22.30 -0.77 -1.83
N GLN A 219 22.16 0.54 -1.65
CA GLN A 219 23.28 1.45 -1.41
C GLN A 219 24.00 1.14 -0.10
N CYS A 220 23.25 0.81 0.96
CA CYS A 220 23.81 0.43 2.26
C CYS A 220 24.70 -0.81 2.13
N VAL A 221 24.25 -1.84 1.42
CA VAL A 221 25.04 -3.07 1.19
C VAL A 221 26.25 -2.81 0.28
N ALA A 222 26.06 -2.08 -0.81
CA ALA A 222 27.15 -1.71 -1.71
C ALA A 222 28.26 -0.95 -0.98
N GLN A 223 27.90 -0.01 -0.10
CA GLN A 223 28.84 0.78 0.69
C GLN A 223 29.52 -0.06 1.78
N ALA A 224 28.81 -0.98 2.43
CA ALA A 224 29.37 -1.86 3.46
C ALA A 224 30.45 -2.80 2.88
N ASN A 225 30.23 -3.30 1.67
CA ASN A 225 31.11 -4.30 1.05
C ASN A 225 32.03 -3.74 -0.04
N SER A 226 31.92 -2.45 -0.35
CA SER A 226 32.60 -1.81 -1.49
C SER A 226 32.33 -2.52 -2.83
N TRP A 227 31.08 -2.94 -3.05
CA TRP A 227 30.64 -3.59 -4.29
C TRP A 227 30.03 -2.57 -5.27
N SER A 228 30.12 -2.87 -6.57
CA SER A 228 29.37 -2.10 -7.57
C SER A 228 27.87 -2.32 -7.37
N LEU A 229 27.08 -1.27 -7.56
CA LEU A 229 25.61 -1.38 -7.51
C LEU A 229 25.12 -2.39 -8.54
N GLU A 230 25.72 -2.44 -9.73
CA GLU A 230 25.29 -3.26 -10.87
C GLU A 230 25.45 -4.77 -10.63
N GLU A 231 26.38 -5.17 -9.77
CA GLU A 231 26.65 -6.57 -9.45
C GLU A 231 25.71 -7.13 -8.37
N LEU A 232 24.85 -6.27 -7.81
CA LEU A 232 23.93 -6.63 -6.73
C LEU A 232 22.57 -7.02 -7.27
N HIS A 233 22.16 -8.25 -6.95
CA HIS A 233 20.84 -8.78 -7.23
C HIS A 233 20.05 -9.00 -5.95
N LEU A 234 18.74 -8.79 -6.04
CA LEU A 234 17.82 -8.96 -4.93
C LEU A 234 17.32 -10.40 -4.89
N GLN A 235 17.69 -11.12 -3.83
CA GLN A 235 17.13 -12.43 -3.50
C GLN A 235 16.05 -12.26 -2.44
N VAL A 236 14.93 -12.96 -2.62
CA VAL A 236 13.81 -12.94 -1.68
C VAL A 236 13.65 -14.31 -1.07
N THR A 237 13.58 -14.33 0.26
CA THR A 237 13.30 -15.54 1.04
C THR A 237 12.04 -15.31 1.85
N ILE A 238 11.05 -16.19 1.66
CA ILE A 238 9.78 -16.16 2.36
C ILE A 238 9.76 -17.35 3.34
N PRO A 239 9.95 -17.12 4.65
CA PRO A 239 9.85 -18.17 5.66
C PRO A 239 8.42 -18.72 5.76
N ASP A 240 8.31 -19.98 6.16
CA ASP A 240 7.02 -20.62 6.37
C ASP A 240 6.28 -20.01 7.57
N ILE A 241 4.96 -19.90 7.43
CA ILE A 241 4.07 -19.36 8.46
C ILE A 241 4.11 -20.28 9.69
N GLY A 242 4.69 -19.82 10.79
CA GLY A 242 4.81 -20.57 12.05
C GLY A 242 6.17 -21.26 12.28
N GLY A 243 7.14 -21.11 11.36
CA GLY A 243 8.53 -21.52 11.62
C GLY A 243 9.25 -20.58 12.60
N GLU A 244 10.33 -21.05 13.22
CA GLU A 244 11.19 -20.20 14.04
C GLU A 244 11.75 -19.07 13.19
N THR A 245 11.24 -17.86 13.40
CA THR A 245 11.80 -16.65 12.82
C THR A 245 13.03 -16.28 13.62
N THR A 246 14.18 -16.90 13.30
CA THR A 246 15.45 -16.34 13.75
C THR A 246 15.57 -14.95 13.13
N ASN A 247 15.37 -13.92 13.94
CA ASN A 247 15.69 -12.52 13.60
C ASN A 247 17.20 -12.33 13.37
N ASP A 248 17.98 -13.41 13.41
CA ASP A 248 19.38 -13.48 13.00
C ASP A 248 19.45 -13.34 11.48
N SER A 249 19.20 -12.10 11.08
CA SER A 249 19.19 -11.65 9.71
C SER A 249 20.64 -11.77 9.26
N GLY A 250 20.93 -12.74 8.39
CA GLY A 250 22.26 -12.90 7.81
C GLY A 250 22.77 -11.58 7.24
N GLU A 251 24.09 -11.43 7.15
CA GLU A 251 24.71 -10.20 6.62
C GLU A 251 24.00 -9.74 5.33
N TRP A 252 23.66 -8.45 5.26
CA TRP A 252 23.00 -7.81 4.11
C TRP A 252 21.54 -8.21 3.85
N SER A 253 20.88 -8.76 4.86
CA SER A 253 19.45 -9.11 4.83
C SER A 253 18.58 -8.07 5.55
N PHE A 254 17.41 -7.77 4.98
CA PHE A 254 16.45 -6.80 5.48
C PHE A 254 15.08 -7.44 5.67
N ASN A 255 14.52 -7.29 6.86
CA ASN A 255 13.22 -7.87 7.20
C ASN A 255 12.10 -6.94 6.76
N VAL A 256 11.15 -7.48 6.00
CA VAL A 256 10.00 -6.74 5.49
C VAL A 256 8.72 -7.46 5.89
N THR A 257 7.73 -6.69 6.35
CA THR A 257 6.45 -7.21 6.83
C THR A 257 5.28 -6.62 6.04
N GLY A 258 4.12 -7.30 6.13
CA GLY A 258 2.87 -6.82 5.55
C GLY A 258 2.76 -6.96 4.04
N LEU A 259 3.66 -7.72 3.41
CA LEU A 259 3.48 -8.13 2.02
C LEU A 259 2.32 -9.13 1.91
N LYS A 260 1.70 -9.16 0.74
CA LYS A 260 0.67 -10.13 0.40
C LYS A 260 0.95 -10.73 -0.96
N LEU A 261 0.74 -12.04 -1.08
CA LEU A 261 0.85 -12.75 -2.34
C LEU A 261 -0.54 -12.98 -2.92
N GLN A 262 -0.74 -12.63 -4.19
CA GLN A 262 -2.01 -12.81 -4.89
C GLN A 262 -1.88 -13.88 -5.97
N GLY A 263 -2.84 -14.81 -6.02
CA GLY A 263 -2.93 -15.85 -7.06
C GLY A 263 -1.99 -17.06 -6.89
N ALA A 264 -1.19 -17.09 -5.82
CA ALA A 264 -0.30 -18.20 -5.49
C ALA A 264 -0.14 -18.34 -3.97
N THR A 265 0.42 -19.47 -3.54
CA THR A 265 0.88 -19.69 -2.15
C THR A 265 2.36 -20.01 -2.15
N VAL A 266 3.01 -19.83 -0.99
CA VAL A 266 4.42 -20.18 -0.80
C VAL A 266 4.52 -21.20 0.31
N ARG A 267 5.29 -22.26 0.07
CA ARG A 267 5.71 -23.25 1.07
C ARG A 267 7.18 -23.57 0.87
N ALA A 268 7.96 -23.62 1.95
CA ALA A 268 9.40 -23.86 1.91
C ALA A 268 10.12 -22.95 0.88
N ASN A 269 9.75 -21.66 0.87
CA ASN A 269 10.24 -20.65 -0.08
C ASN A 269 9.97 -20.97 -1.58
N ARG A 270 9.02 -21.85 -1.90
CA ARG A 270 8.64 -22.20 -3.29
C ARG A 270 7.19 -21.84 -3.60
N LEU A 271 6.96 -21.34 -4.81
CA LEU A 271 5.64 -20.97 -5.32
C LEU A 271 4.83 -22.20 -5.71
N LEU A 272 3.58 -22.24 -5.26
CA LEU A 272 2.57 -23.24 -5.64
C LEU A 272 1.30 -22.54 -6.10
N LEU A 273 0.64 -23.11 -7.12
CA LEU A 273 -0.66 -22.64 -7.55
C LEU A 273 -1.71 -22.95 -6.48
N THR A 274 -2.55 -21.97 -6.16
CA THR A 274 -3.67 -22.12 -5.24
C THR A 274 -4.89 -21.39 -5.78
N ASN A 275 -6.07 -21.80 -5.33
CA ASN A 275 -7.31 -21.08 -5.60
C ASN A 275 -7.55 -19.93 -4.60
N THR A 276 -6.75 -19.84 -3.54
CA THR A 276 -6.81 -18.71 -2.60
C THR A 276 -6.45 -17.42 -3.32
N ILE A 277 -7.30 -16.39 -3.18
CA ILE A 277 -7.13 -15.11 -3.88
C ILE A 277 -5.84 -14.42 -3.40
N MET A 278 -5.65 -14.35 -2.09
CA MET A 278 -4.59 -13.60 -1.45
C MET A 278 -4.16 -14.27 -0.15
N ILE A 279 -2.85 -14.25 0.13
CA ILE A 279 -2.25 -14.77 1.35
C ILE A 279 -1.36 -13.68 1.95
N ASP A 280 -1.47 -13.47 3.26
CA ASP A 280 -0.59 -12.57 4.00
C ASP A 280 0.78 -13.22 4.22
N LEU A 281 1.84 -12.48 3.93
CA LEU A 281 3.22 -12.88 4.18
C LEU A 281 3.69 -12.14 5.44
N PRO A 282 3.73 -12.81 6.61
CA PRO A 282 4.02 -12.15 7.88
C PRO A 282 5.44 -11.56 7.89
N LEU A 283 6.39 -12.28 7.27
CA LEU A 283 7.78 -11.87 7.13
C LEU A 283 8.27 -12.23 5.72
N THR A 284 9.05 -11.35 5.13
CA THR A 284 9.76 -11.56 3.87
C THR A 284 11.15 -10.97 4.05
N VAL A 285 12.18 -11.77 3.78
CA VAL A 285 13.57 -11.37 3.93
C VAL A 285 14.12 -10.99 2.57
N LEU A 286 14.62 -9.77 2.46
CA LEU A 286 15.28 -9.24 1.27
C LEU A 286 16.78 -9.29 1.47
N THR A 287 17.49 -10.09 0.68
CA THR A 287 18.94 -10.25 0.78
C THR A 287 19.60 -9.77 -0.52
N TRP A 288 20.61 -8.92 -0.40
CA TRP A 288 21.41 -8.49 -1.54
C TRP A 288 22.60 -9.43 -1.69
N ILE A 289 22.71 -10.04 -2.87
CA ILE A 289 23.77 -10.98 -3.20
C ILE A 289 24.59 -10.45 -4.38
N ARG A 290 25.90 -10.73 -4.37
CA ARG A 290 26.82 -10.40 -5.46
C ARG A 290 26.99 -11.61 -6.37
N GLY A 291 26.79 -11.44 -7.67
CA GLY A 291 27.07 -12.47 -8.67
C GLY A 291 26.19 -12.35 -9.89
N ASN A 292 26.38 -13.23 -10.88
CA ASN A 292 25.48 -13.29 -12.02
C ASN A 292 24.14 -13.90 -11.62
N GLU A 293 23.08 -13.43 -12.28
CA GLU A 293 21.70 -13.88 -12.05
C GLU A 293 21.51 -15.40 -12.09
N GLU A 294 22.32 -16.11 -12.89
CA GLU A 294 22.23 -17.57 -13.08
C GLU A 294 22.82 -18.37 -11.90
N THR A 295 23.86 -17.85 -11.25
CA THR A 295 24.56 -18.54 -10.15
C THR A 295 23.72 -18.57 -8.87
N CYS A 296 22.74 -17.67 -8.75
CA CYS A 296 21.96 -17.42 -7.54
C CYS A 296 20.81 -18.42 -7.32
N VAL A 297 20.47 -19.21 -8.36
CA VAL A 297 19.19 -19.94 -8.43
C VAL A 297 19.37 -21.47 -8.30
N GLY A 298 20.60 -21.99 -8.32
CA GLY A 298 20.86 -23.41 -8.06
C GLY A 298 20.11 -24.37 -9.00
N GLY A 299 19.91 -24.00 -10.27
CA GLY A 299 19.25 -24.83 -11.28
C GLY A 299 17.73 -25.03 -11.10
N ALA A 300 17.11 -24.43 -10.08
CA ALA A 300 15.66 -24.47 -9.92
C ALA A 300 14.96 -23.52 -10.90
N GLN A 301 13.82 -23.94 -11.45
CA GLN A 301 13.02 -23.07 -12.30
C GLN A 301 12.49 -21.89 -11.47
N THR A 302 12.85 -20.66 -11.84
CA THR A 302 12.43 -19.44 -11.15
C THR A 302 11.44 -18.64 -11.97
N LEU A 303 10.61 -17.91 -11.27
CA LEU A 303 9.61 -17.03 -11.84
C LEU A 303 9.89 -15.59 -11.40
N THR A 304 9.84 -14.66 -12.35
CA THR A 304 9.93 -13.22 -12.06
C THR A 304 8.54 -12.68 -11.77
N LEU A 305 8.33 -12.18 -10.56
CA LEU A 305 7.06 -11.62 -10.10
C LEU A 305 7.16 -10.10 -9.90
N PRO A 306 6.13 -9.33 -10.30
CA PRO A 306 6.03 -7.91 -9.98
C PRO A 306 5.61 -7.69 -8.52
N VAL A 307 6.21 -6.68 -7.89
CA VAL A 307 5.80 -6.16 -6.58
C VAL A 307 5.13 -4.81 -6.78
N TYR A 308 3.82 -4.74 -6.54
CA TYR A 308 3.03 -3.52 -6.67
C TYR A 308 2.82 -2.83 -5.32
N LEU A 309 2.63 -1.51 -5.37
CA LEU A 309 2.30 -0.72 -4.18
C LEU A 309 1.02 -1.23 -3.51
N ASN A 310 -0.05 -1.42 -4.28
CA ASN A 310 -1.36 -1.81 -3.80
C ASN A 310 -2.10 -2.69 -4.81
N SER A 311 -3.32 -3.13 -4.47
CA SER A 311 -4.09 -4.06 -5.30
C SER A 311 -4.57 -3.48 -6.63
N ALA A 312 -4.51 -2.15 -6.82
CA ALA A 312 -4.83 -1.51 -8.09
C ALA A 312 -3.78 -1.80 -9.18
N ARG A 313 -2.59 -2.32 -8.80
CA ARG A 313 -1.50 -2.71 -9.72
C ARG A 313 -1.07 -1.61 -10.71
N SER A 314 -1.33 -0.35 -10.39
CA SER A 314 -0.98 0.80 -11.24
C SER A 314 0.45 1.27 -11.07
N GLU A 315 1.07 0.96 -9.93
CA GLU A 315 2.41 1.40 -9.55
C GLU A 315 3.27 0.18 -9.21
N LEU A 316 4.17 -0.15 -10.13
CA LEU A 316 5.18 -1.20 -9.96
C LEU A 316 6.36 -0.64 -9.18
N LEU A 317 6.77 -1.32 -8.11
CA LEU A 317 7.90 -0.90 -7.27
C LEU A 317 9.20 -1.55 -7.71
N PHE A 318 9.20 -2.88 -7.85
CA PHE A 318 10.35 -3.68 -8.30
C PHE A 318 9.88 -5.08 -8.70
N THR A 319 10.80 -5.89 -9.21
CA THR A 319 10.55 -7.30 -9.53
C THR A 319 11.37 -8.18 -8.60
N VAL A 320 10.84 -9.37 -8.30
CA VAL A 320 11.50 -10.37 -7.46
C VAL A 320 11.49 -11.71 -8.16
N ARG A 321 12.48 -12.55 -7.86
CA ARG A 321 12.53 -13.92 -8.37
C ARG A 321 12.26 -14.89 -7.24
N LEU A 322 11.35 -15.82 -7.47
CA LEU A 322 11.03 -16.89 -6.54
C LEU A 322 11.07 -18.25 -7.26
N PRO A 323 11.56 -19.31 -6.60
CA PRO A 323 11.59 -20.63 -7.20
C PRO A 323 10.19 -21.23 -7.25
N VAL A 324 9.91 -21.99 -8.31
CA VAL A 324 8.65 -22.70 -8.52
C VAL A 324 8.76 -24.11 -7.93
N ALA A 325 7.70 -24.60 -7.30
CA ALA A 325 7.66 -25.96 -6.79
C ALA A 325 7.74 -26.99 -7.95
N PRO A 326 8.40 -28.14 -7.74
CA PRO A 326 8.53 -29.16 -8.78
C PRO A 326 7.14 -29.69 -9.18
N GLY A 327 6.93 -29.92 -10.48
CA GLY A 327 5.67 -30.41 -11.03
C GLY A 327 4.61 -29.33 -11.26
N GLN A 328 4.96 -28.04 -11.17
CA GLN A 328 4.09 -26.93 -11.55
C GLN A 328 4.57 -26.31 -12.86
N GLU A 329 3.65 -26.01 -13.77
CA GLU A 329 3.95 -25.33 -15.03
C GLU A 329 4.15 -23.83 -14.81
N PRO A 330 5.30 -23.23 -15.19
CA PRO A 330 5.54 -21.80 -15.02
C PRO A 330 4.53 -20.91 -15.76
N HIS A 331 4.07 -21.36 -16.93
CA HIS A 331 3.13 -20.60 -17.75
C HIS A 331 1.82 -20.30 -17.01
N ALA A 332 1.34 -21.26 -16.22
CA ALA A 332 0.12 -21.10 -15.44
C ALA A 332 0.23 -19.98 -14.39
N PHE A 333 1.42 -19.67 -13.88
CA PHE A 333 1.59 -18.53 -12.96
C PHE A 333 1.47 -17.18 -13.67
N TYR A 334 1.92 -17.11 -14.93
CA TYR A 334 1.76 -15.92 -15.76
C TYR A 334 0.30 -15.71 -16.16
N GLU A 335 -0.40 -16.76 -16.60
CA GLU A 335 -1.83 -16.71 -16.90
C GLU A 335 -2.66 -16.26 -15.69
N ARG A 336 -2.33 -16.75 -14.50
CA ARG A 336 -3.00 -16.33 -13.25
C ARG A 336 -2.65 -14.91 -12.80
N GLY A 337 -1.69 -14.25 -13.42
CA GLY A 337 -1.26 -12.90 -13.05
C GLY A 337 -0.80 -12.79 -11.60
N VAL A 338 0.04 -13.75 -11.16
CA VAL A 338 0.57 -13.79 -9.79
C VAL A 338 1.41 -12.55 -9.52
N ALA A 339 1.21 -11.93 -8.35
CA ALA A 339 1.93 -10.71 -7.96
C ALA A 339 2.02 -10.56 -6.44
N LEU A 340 2.99 -9.76 -6.00
CA LEU A 340 3.11 -9.33 -4.60
C LEU A 340 2.57 -7.91 -4.44
N LEU A 341 1.92 -7.66 -3.30
CA LEU A 341 1.33 -6.37 -2.95
C LEU A 341 1.92 -5.90 -1.62
N THR A 342 2.28 -4.62 -1.52
CA THR A 342 2.85 -4.07 -0.26
C THR A 342 1.81 -3.53 0.72
N SER A 343 0.63 -3.13 0.22
CA SER A 343 -0.47 -2.64 1.05
C SER A 343 -1.83 -3.02 0.46
N THR A 344 -2.80 -3.28 1.34
CA THR A 344 -4.22 -3.38 0.99
C THR A 344 -5.11 -2.42 1.77
N ALA A 345 -4.52 -1.57 2.61
CA ALA A 345 -5.25 -0.73 3.55
C ALA A 345 -5.98 0.45 2.88
N LEU A 346 -5.45 0.92 1.74
CA LEU A 346 -5.93 2.10 1.01
C LEU A 346 -6.41 1.76 -0.41
N ASN A 347 -7.04 0.60 -0.59
CA ASN A 347 -7.65 0.25 -1.88
C ASN A 347 -9.00 0.95 -2.04
#